data_AF-A0AB36TH98-F1
#
_entry.id   AF-A0AB36TH98-F1
#
_cell.length_a   1.000
_cell.length_b   1.000
_cell.length_c   1.000
_cell.angle_alpha   90.00
_cell.angle_beta   90.00
_cell.angle_gamma   90.00
#
_symmetry.space_group_name_H-M   'P 1'
#
loop_
_entity.id
_entity.type
_entity.pdbx_description
1 polymer ?
#
loop_
_entity_poly.entity_id
_entity_poly.type
_entity_poly.pdbx_seq_one_letter_code
_entity_poly.pdbx_strand_id
1 'polypeptide(L)'
;MILDDFHPSENLLDTSIGDMPDETENTSVVTKGYYIYINLDELKLYLYKDGVLLKTYPVSGGKPETPSPEGTWKIISKSDWGGNFGGSWMGLNVPWGQYGIHGTKYPWYIGRQNASHGCIRMYNKNAKELYDIVPYGTIVTIVHKNRPFKELKSGDVGSDVLKVQKALKKLGYFHDWPSGKFQDNLKKSVIKFQKDNKIKVTGTVNKSLYNLIMKKYEEKMQEEKSQSSQ
;
A
#
# COMPACT_ATOMS: atom_id res chain seq x y z
N MET A 1 10.65 -3.84 31.78
CA MET A 1 11.33 -2.90 30.86
C MET A 1 10.26 -2.46 29.88
N ILE A 2 9.81 -1.23 30.02
CA ILE A 2 8.63 -0.66 29.35
C ILE A 2 9.01 -0.41 27.89
N LEU A 3 8.21 -0.91 26.94
CA LEU A 3 8.36 -0.60 25.53
C LEU A 3 7.70 0.76 25.30
N ASP A 4 8.53 1.75 24.97
CA ASP A 4 8.10 3.11 24.68
C ASP A 4 7.14 3.15 23.47
N ASP A 5 5.96 3.70 23.72
CA ASP A 5 4.97 4.06 22.73
C ASP A 5 5.52 5.18 21.82
N PHE A 6 5.96 4.82 20.62
CA PHE A 6 6.36 5.78 19.60
C PHE A 6 5.13 6.54 19.06
N HIS A 7 4.83 7.68 19.69
CA HIS A 7 3.95 8.72 19.15
C HIS A 7 4.84 9.74 18.41
N PRO A 8 4.77 9.86 17.08
CA PRO A 8 5.42 10.95 16.40
C PRO A 8 4.67 12.25 16.73
N SER A 9 5.37 13.16 17.41
CA SER A 9 4.89 14.48 17.78
C SER A 9 4.58 15.33 16.55
N GLU A 10 3.51 16.12 16.67
CA GLU A 10 3.11 17.17 15.73
C GLU A 10 4.24 18.20 15.61
N ASN A 11 4.90 18.26 14.45
CA ASN A 11 4.99 19.44 13.59
C ASN A 11 5.92 19.11 12.41
N LEU A 12 5.35 18.54 11.34
CA LEU A 12 5.97 18.55 10.02
C LEU A 12 4.91 19.10 9.08
N LEU A 13 5.22 20.27 8.55
CA LEU A 13 4.48 21.03 7.54
C LEU A 13 3.61 20.14 6.66
N ASP A 14 2.33 20.48 6.71
CA ASP A 14 1.27 20.11 5.79
C ASP A 14 1.75 20.08 4.34
N THR A 15 2.00 18.87 3.85
CA THR A 15 1.75 18.54 2.45
C THR A 15 0.76 17.40 2.47
N SER A 16 -0.52 17.75 2.53
CA SER A 16 -1.62 16.89 2.13
C SER A 16 -1.32 16.27 0.75
N ILE A 17 -0.69 15.10 0.71
CA ILE A 17 -0.91 14.13 -0.37
C ILE A 17 -2.21 13.42 -0.01
N GLY A 18 -3.28 14.20 0.02
CA GLY A 18 -4.65 13.75 0.02
C GLY A 18 -5.10 13.79 -1.42
N ASP A 19 -4.61 12.84 -2.23
CA ASP A 19 -5.24 12.46 -3.49
C ASP A 19 -4.74 11.04 -3.81
N MET A 20 -5.65 10.07 -3.69
CA MET A 20 -5.55 8.89 -4.54
C MET A 20 -5.88 9.38 -5.95
N PRO A 21 -5.02 9.18 -6.97
CA PRO A 21 -5.38 9.60 -8.31
C PRO A 21 -6.65 8.85 -8.73
N ASP A 22 -7.68 9.63 -9.00
CA ASP A 22 -8.87 9.28 -9.73
C ASP A 22 -8.45 8.68 -11.09
N GLU A 23 -9.00 7.53 -11.49
CA GLU A 23 -8.73 6.93 -12.81
C GLU A 23 -9.33 7.76 -13.98
N THR A 24 -9.82 8.99 -13.75
CA THR A 24 -10.52 9.78 -14.78
C THR A 24 -10.07 11.22 -15.01
N GLU A 25 -8.98 11.72 -14.42
CA GLU A 25 -8.43 13.03 -14.81
C GLU A 25 -7.07 12.93 -15.52
N ASN A 26 -7.10 13.14 -16.84
CA ASN A 26 -5.94 13.26 -17.71
C ASN A 26 -5.26 14.63 -17.54
N THR A 27 -4.81 14.93 -16.32
CA THR A 27 -3.95 16.06 -16.04
C THR A 27 -2.60 15.48 -15.65
N SER A 28 -1.67 15.45 -16.61
CA SER A 28 -0.33 14.92 -16.43
C SER A 28 0.42 15.76 -15.39
N VAL A 29 0.21 15.49 -14.10
CA VAL A 29 1.10 15.96 -13.05
C VAL A 29 2.42 15.26 -13.30
N VAL A 30 3.31 15.91 -14.07
CA VAL A 30 4.66 15.42 -14.29
C VAL A 30 5.32 15.42 -12.92
N THR A 31 5.40 14.24 -12.30
CA THR A 31 6.12 14.05 -11.06
C THR A 31 7.61 14.30 -11.35
N LYS A 32 8.06 15.49 -10.99
CA LYS A 32 9.48 15.86 -11.07
C LYS A 32 10.29 14.93 -10.15
N GLY A 33 11.37 14.38 -10.65
CA GLY A 33 12.19 13.38 -9.97
C GLY A 33 11.86 11.94 -10.36
N TYR A 34 12.27 10.99 -9.52
CA TYR A 34 12.07 9.56 -9.77
C TYR A 34 10.74 9.07 -9.21
N TYR A 35 10.10 8.18 -9.97
CA TYR A 35 8.89 7.49 -9.57
C TYR A 35 8.97 6.01 -9.98
N ILE A 36 8.53 5.13 -9.10
CA ILE A 36 8.48 3.69 -9.33
C ILE A 36 7.02 3.25 -9.35
N TYR A 37 6.61 2.58 -10.41
CA TYR A 37 5.31 1.92 -10.52
C TYR A 37 5.48 0.41 -10.65
N ILE A 38 4.83 -0.35 -9.78
CA ILE A 38 4.94 -1.80 -9.70
C ILE A 38 3.59 -2.41 -9.97
N ASN A 39 3.49 -3.15 -11.07
CA ASN A 39 2.31 -3.92 -11.42
C ASN A 39 2.58 -5.41 -11.17
N LEU A 40 1.94 -5.97 -10.15
CA LEU A 40 2.12 -7.37 -9.74
C LEU A 40 1.25 -8.36 -10.53
N ASP A 41 0.29 -7.89 -11.31
CA ASP A 41 -0.40 -8.72 -12.32
C ASP A 41 0.53 -8.98 -13.51
N GLU A 42 1.31 -7.96 -13.90
CA GLU A 42 2.29 -8.05 -14.99
C GLU A 42 3.67 -8.53 -14.55
N LEU A 43 3.90 -8.62 -13.24
CA LEU A 43 5.20 -8.93 -12.63
C LEU A 43 6.30 -7.97 -13.09
N LYS A 44 5.97 -6.69 -13.21
CA LYS A 44 6.88 -5.63 -13.68
C LYS A 44 6.99 -4.45 -12.73
N LEU A 45 8.19 -3.89 -12.67
CA LEU A 45 8.50 -2.60 -12.09
C LEU A 45 8.92 -1.65 -13.22
N TYR A 46 8.30 -0.49 -13.26
CA TYR A 46 8.55 0.59 -14.19
C TYR A 46 9.19 1.75 -13.43
N LEU A 47 10.36 2.18 -13.87
CA LEU A 47 11.08 3.32 -13.31
C LEU A 47 10.91 4.51 -14.25
N TYR A 48 10.36 5.60 -13.73
CA TYR A 48 10.20 6.87 -14.42
C TYR A 48 11.14 7.92 -13.85
N LYS A 49 11.54 8.87 -14.70
CA LYS A 49 12.21 10.12 -14.30
C LYS A 49 11.51 11.28 -15.02
N ASP A 50 11.00 12.24 -14.25
CA ASP A 50 10.31 13.42 -14.78
C ASP A 50 9.17 13.03 -15.75
N GLY A 51 8.38 12.01 -15.37
CA GLY A 51 7.29 11.46 -16.18
C GLY A 51 7.71 10.55 -17.34
N VAL A 52 9.00 10.45 -17.68
CA VAL A 52 9.51 9.63 -18.79
C VAL A 52 9.93 8.25 -18.30
N LEU A 53 9.47 7.19 -18.97
CA LEU A 53 9.87 5.81 -18.67
C LEU A 53 11.36 5.62 -18.96
N LEU A 54 12.14 5.26 -17.94
CA LEU A 54 13.59 5.07 -18.02
C LEU A 54 13.97 3.59 -18.13
N LYS A 55 13.34 2.72 -17.32
CA LYS A 55 13.65 1.29 -17.25
C LYS A 55 12.41 0.46 -16.90
N THR A 56 12.43 -0.79 -17.33
CA THR A 56 11.47 -1.81 -16.92
C THR A 56 12.21 -3.03 -16.39
N TYR A 57 11.76 -3.57 -15.27
CA TYR A 57 12.37 -4.72 -14.61
C TYR A 57 11.31 -5.79 -14.35
N PRO A 58 11.63 -7.08 -14.58
CA PRO A 58 10.81 -8.15 -14.05
C PRO A 58 10.95 -8.22 -12.52
N VAL A 59 9.85 -8.50 -11.84
CA VAL A 59 9.79 -8.60 -10.36
C VAL A 59 8.97 -9.80 -9.91
N SER A 60 8.97 -10.06 -8.60
CA SER A 60 8.05 -10.99 -7.94
C SER A 60 7.60 -10.37 -6.61
N GLY A 61 6.29 -10.26 -6.41
CA GLY A 61 5.68 -9.77 -5.18
C GLY A 61 5.28 -10.87 -4.19
N GLY A 62 4.42 -10.52 -3.25
CA GLY A 62 3.91 -11.41 -2.21
C GLY A 62 2.86 -12.39 -2.70
N LYS A 63 2.91 -13.63 -2.20
CA LYS A 63 1.87 -14.65 -2.44
C LYS A 63 0.53 -14.26 -1.78
N PRO A 64 -0.61 -14.87 -2.16
CA PRO A 64 -1.93 -14.47 -1.66
C PRO A 64 -2.06 -14.40 -0.13
N GLU A 65 -1.38 -15.27 0.60
CA GLU A 65 -1.45 -15.32 2.07
C GLU A 65 -0.61 -14.22 2.74
N THR A 66 0.38 -13.68 2.03
CA THR A 66 1.26 -12.61 2.50
C THR A 66 1.46 -11.59 1.37
N PRO A 67 0.40 -10.85 1.03
CA PRO A 67 0.40 -9.98 -0.14
C PRO A 67 1.38 -8.83 0.03
N SER A 68 1.84 -8.29 -1.10
CA SER A 68 2.59 -7.04 -1.11
C SER A 68 1.72 -5.87 -0.65
N PRO A 69 2.33 -4.83 -0.05
CA PRO A 69 1.60 -3.65 0.39
C PRO A 69 1.18 -2.82 -0.82
N GLU A 70 0.01 -3.09 -1.38
CA GLU A 70 -0.64 -2.24 -2.37
C GLU A 70 -0.82 -0.81 -1.83
N GLY A 71 -0.58 0.20 -2.66
CA GLY A 71 -0.65 1.61 -2.29
C GLY A 71 0.57 2.40 -2.73
N THR A 72 0.70 3.62 -2.22
CA THR A 72 1.78 4.56 -2.55
C THR A 72 2.65 4.81 -1.31
N TRP A 73 3.94 4.59 -1.46
CA TRP A 73 4.95 4.61 -0.40
C TRP A 73 6.16 5.45 -0.79
N LYS A 74 7.05 5.70 0.17
CA LYS A 74 8.34 6.37 -0.03
C LYS A 74 9.47 5.39 0.29
N ILE A 75 10.56 5.46 -0.47
CA ILE A 75 11.84 4.83 -0.07
C ILE A 75 12.42 5.62 1.11
N ILE A 76 12.50 4.99 2.29
CA ILE A 76 12.97 5.62 3.53
C ILE A 76 14.26 5.01 4.07
N SER A 77 14.66 3.82 3.60
CA SER A 77 15.91 3.18 3.99
C SER A 77 16.57 2.51 2.80
N LYS A 78 17.90 2.49 2.81
CA LYS A 78 18.73 1.86 1.78
C LYS A 78 19.88 1.16 2.48
N SER A 79 20.15 -0.09 2.13
CA SER A 79 21.21 -0.87 2.77
C SER A 79 21.72 -1.98 1.86
N ASP A 80 22.96 -2.41 2.08
CA ASP A 80 23.49 -3.66 1.52
C ASP A 80 23.19 -4.80 2.49
N TRP A 81 22.14 -5.56 2.20
CA TRP A 81 21.68 -6.67 3.04
C TRP A 81 22.28 -8.02 2.60
N GLY A 82 23.56 -8.06 2.21
CA GLY A 82 24.32 -9.30 2.00
C GLY A 82 23.61 -10.41 1.19
N GLY A 83 24.03 -11.66 1.38
CA GLY A 83 23.60 -12.80 0.53
C GLY A 83 22.10 -13.16 0.60
N ASN A 84 21.39 -12.87 1.71
CA ASN A 84 19.99 -13.29 1.88
C ASN A 84 18.97 -12.40 1.14
N PHE A 85 19.31 -11.13 0.87
CA PHE A 85 18.47 -10.18 0.13
C PHE A 85 19.12 -9.73 -1.18
N GLY A 86 20.16 -10.45 -1.64
CA GLY A 86 20.82 -10.18 -2.91
C GLY A 86 21.59 -8.86 -2.95
N GLY A 87 22.02 -8.35 -1.78
CA GLY A 87 22.94 -7.22 -1.62
C GLY A 87 22.34 -5.82 -1.79
N SER A 88 21.07 -5.65 -2.14
CA SER A 88 20.47 -4.32 -2.27
C SER A 88 19.08 -4.30 -1.70
N TRP A 89 18.87 -3.48 -0.67
CA TRP A 89 17.60 -3.28 0.03
C TRP A 89 17.17 -1.82 -0.08
N MET A 90 15.91 -1.60 -0.47
CA MET A 90 15.23 -0.30 -0.47
C MET A 90 13.92 -0.42 0.32
N GLY A 91 13.90 0.07 1.55
CA GLY A 91 12.77 -0.07 2.47
C GLY A 91 11.69 0.99 2.26
N LEU A 92 10.44 0.56 2.42
CA LEU A 92 9.23 1.38 2.24
C LEU A 92 8.63 1.78 3.59
N ASN A 93 8.01 2.95 3.66
CA ASN A 93 7.34 3.46 4.86
C ASN A 93 5.94 2.85 5.11
N VAL A 94 5.84 1.53 5.08
CA VAL A 94 4.58 0.79 5.29
C VAL A 94 4.28 0.68 6.80
N PRO A 95 3.12 1.17 7.30
CA PRO A 95 2.90 1.33 8.74
C PRO A 95 2.67 0.00 9.49
N TRP A 96 2.39 -1.09 8.79
CA TRP A 96 2.11 -2.39 9.41
C TRP A 96 3.26 -3.40 9.34
N GLY A 97 4.41 -3.05 8.76
CA GLY A 97 5.55 -3.97 8.73
C GLY A 97 6.73 -3.50 7.89
N GLN A 98 7.79 -4.30 7.89
CA GLN A 98 8.98 -4.02 7.11
C GLN A 98 8.85 -4.61 5.71
N TYR A 99 8.65 -3.73 4.73
CA TYR A 99 8.55 -4.09 3.32
C TYR A 99 9.59 -3.31 2.52
N GLY A 100 10.03 -3.90 1.41
CA GLY A 100 11.06 -3.29 0.58
C GLY A 100 11.13 -3.88 -0.81
N ILE A 101 11.89 -3.20 -1.66
CA ILE A 101 12.33 -3.68 -2.97
C ILE A 101 13.76 -4.18 -2.80
N HIS A 102 14.03 -5.43 -3.18
CA HIS A 102 15.35 -6.02 -2.95
C HIS A 102 15.72 -7.15 -3.92
N GLY A 103 17.00 -7.53 -3.94
CA GLY A 103 17.49 -8.70 -4.68
C GLY A 103 16.98 -10.04 -4.11
N THR A 104 17.33 -11.18 -4.68
CA THR A 104 16.88 -12.46 -4.13
C THR A 104 17.84 -13.61 -4.42
N LYS A 105 17.89 -14.58 -3.50
CA LYS A 105 18.49 -15.90 -3.74
C LYS A 105 17.58 -16.87 -4.51
N TYR A 106 16.35 -16.43 -4.83
CA TYR A 106 15.35 -17.22 -5.55
C TYR A 106 15.02 -16.59 -6.92
N PRO A 107 16.01 -16.38 -7.81
CA PRO A 107 15.83 -15.64 -9.06
C PRO A 107 14.84 -16.29 -10.03
N TRP A 108 14.56 -17.59 -9.89
CA TRP A 108 13.63 -18.31 -10.76
C TRP A 108 12.16 -17.94 -10.59
N TYR A 109 11.78 -17.19 -9.55
CA TYR A 109 10.41 -16.67 -9.41
C TYR A 109 10.20 -15.30 -10.09
N ILE A 110 11.28 -14.57 -10.37
CA ILE A 110 11.24 -13.22 -10.93
C ILE A 110 10.60 -13.25 -12.32
N GLY A 111 9.54 -12.46 -12.53
CA GLY A 111 8.80 -12.42 -13.79
C GLY A 111 7.96 -13.67 -14.08
N ARG A 112 7.80 -14.59 -13.11
CA ARG A 112 7.01 -15.83 -13.29
C ARG A 112 5.82 -15.95 -12.36
N GLN A 113 6.01 -15.61 -11.07
CA GLN A 113 4.93 -15.66 -10.08
C GLN A 113 5.24 -14.79 -8.86
N ASN A 114 4.21 -14.38 -8.14
CA ASN A 114 4.32 -13.73 -6.83
C ASN A 114 4.56 -14.80 -5.74
N ALA A 115 5.74 -14.79 -5.11
CA ALA A 115 6.19 -15.88 -4.22
C ALA A 115 6.90 -15.39 -2.94
N SER A 116 6.89 -14.09 -2.66
CA SER A 116 7.51 -13.52 -1.46
C SER A 116 6.56 -13.47 -0.27
N HIS A 117 7.07 -13.01 0.88
CA HIS A 117 6.26 -12.68 2.06
C HIS A 117 5.75 -11.22 2.04
N GLY A 118 5.68 -10.61 0.87
CA GLY A 118 5.15 -9.25 0.65
C GLY A 118 6.17 -8.29 0.05
N CYS A 119 7.47 -8.48 0.28
CA CYS A 119 8.50 -7.66 -0.36
C CYS A 119 8.54 -7.84 -1.88
N ILE A 120 9.01 -6.83 -2.59
CA ILE A 120 9.22 -6.89 -4.04
C ILE A 120 10.62 -7.43 -4.30
N ARG A 121 10.70 -8.62 -4.89
CA ARG A 121 11.96 -9.28 -5.25
C ARG A 121 12.33 -8.93 -6.69
N MET A 122 13.64 -8.75 -6.91
CA MET A 122 14.27 -8.47 -8.20
C MET A 122 15.47 -9.40 -8.40
N TYR A 123 15.94 -9.55 -9.64
CA TYR A 123 17.30 -10.06 -9.87
C TYR A 123 18.32 -9.16 -9.18
N ASN A 124 19.37 -9.73 -8.56
CA ASN A 124 20.35 -8.97 -7.78
C ASN A 124 20.98 -7.81 -8.55
N LYS A 125 21.35 -8.05 -9.82
CA LYS A 125 21.90 -7.00 -10.70
C LYS A 125 20.91 -5.85 -10.92
N ASN A 126 19.63 -6.17 -11.14
CA ASN A 126 18.59 -5.17 -11.33
C ASN A 126 18.29 -4.40 -10.04
N ALA A 127 18.29 -5.09 -8.90
CA ALA A 127 18.13 -4.46 -7.58
C ALA A 127 19.27 -3.47 -7.30
N LYS A 128 20.52 -3.85 -7.62
CA LYS A 128 21.69 -2.99 -7.48
C LYS A 128 21.63 -1.78 -8.42
N GLU A 129 21.26 -1.98 -9.69
CA GLU A 129 21.10 -0.88 -10.64
C GLU A 129 20.01 0.10 -10.16
N LEU A 130 18.83 -0.41 -9.78
CA LEU A 130 17.75 0.42 -9.25
C LEU A 130 18.20 1.17 -7.99
N TYR A 131 18.91 0.49 -7.09
CA TYR A 131 19.50 1.08 -5.88
C TYR A 131 20.44 2.24 -6.22
N ASP A 132 21.28 2.13 -7.23
CA ASP A 132 22.21 3.21 -7.59
C ASP A 132 21.47 4.41 -8.23
N ILE A 133 20.34 4.18 -8.92
CA ILE A 133 19.60 5.23 -9.63
C ILE A 133 18.73 6.07 -8.70
N VAL A 134 17.96 5.45 -7.79
CA VAL A 134 16.87 6.15 -7.09
C VAL A 134 17.30 6.75 -5.74
N PRO A 135 17.02 8.04 -5.47
CA PRO A 135 17.32 8.65 -4.18
C PRO A 135 16.30 8.24 -3.09
N TYR A 136 16.63 8.57 -1.83
CA TYR A 136 15.64 8.57 -0.75
C TYR A 136 14.44 9.47 -1.10
N GLY A 137 13.26 9.12 -0.58
CA GLY A 137 12.03 9.85 -0.84
C GLY A 137 11.36 9.52 -2.17
N THR A 138 12.00 8.74 -3.05
CA THR A 138 11.39 8.24 -4.30
C THR A 138 10.04 7.60 -3.99
N ILE A 139 9.01 8.04 -4.72
CA ILE A 139 7.65 7.53 -4.60
C ILE A 139 7.54 6.17 -5.28
N VAL A 140 6.91 5.22 -4.61
CA VAL A 140 6.69 3.84 -5.06
C VAL A 140 5.21 3.52 -5.00
N THR A 141 4.58 3.25 -6.13
CA THR A 141 3.20 2.76 -6.19
C THR A 141 3.16 1.28 -6.55
N ILE A 142 2.43 0.50 -5.76
CA ILE A 142 2.28 -0.95 -5.94
C ILE A 142 0.81 -1.27 -6.19
N VAL A 143 0.52 -1.98 -7.28
CA VAL A 143 -0.82 -2.44 -7.64
C VAL A 143 -0.85 -3.95 -7.89
N HIS A 144 -1.99 -4.57 -7.56
CA HIS A 144 -2.27 -5.99 -7.81
C HIS A 144 -3.79 -6.18 -7.94
N LYS A 145 -4.35 -5.96 -9.13
CA LYS A 145 -5.80 -5.90 -9.39
C LYS A 145 -6.45 -7.29 -9.31
N ASN A 146 -5.80 -8.35 -9.76
CA ASN A 146 -6.39 -9.70 -9.82
C ASN A 146 -6.11 -10.57 -8.58
N ARG A 147 -5.74 -9.96 -7.45
CA ARG A 147 -5.58 -10.71 -6.20
C ARG A 147 -6.94 -11.15 -5.64
N PRO A 148 -7.11 -12.43 -5.23
CA PRO A 148 -8.31 -12.85 -4.54
C PRO A 148 -8.48 -12.11 -3.21
N PHE A 149 -9.71 -11.64 -2.95
CA PHE A 149 -10.04 -11.00 -1.68
C PHE A 149 -10.09 -12.03 -0.55
N LYS A 150 -9.37 -11.77 0.52
CA LYS A 150 -9.41 -12.54 1.77
C LYS A 150 -10.29 -11.81 2.77
N GLU A 151 -11.19 -12.53 3.43
CA GLU A 151 -11.97 -11.96 4.55
C GLU A 151 -11.06 -11.41 5.64
N LEU A 152 -11.31 -10.18 6.06
CA LEU A 152 -10.51 -9.48 7.07
C LEU A 152 -11.07 -9.74 8.46
N LYS A 153 -10.18 -10.07 9.39
CA LYS A 153 -10.50 -10.32 10.81
C LYS A 153 -9.41 -9.79 11.73
N SER A 154 -9.69 -9.76 13.03
CA SER A 154 -8.71 -9.38 14.06
C SER A 154 -7.38 -10.10 13.89
N GLY A 155 -6.28 -9.34 13.94
CA GLY A 155 -4.93 -9.83 13.73
C GLY A 155 -4.43 -9.73 12.29
N ASP A 156 -5.32 -9.57 11.30
CA ASP A 156 -4.88 -9.32 9.92
C ASP A 156 -4.21 -7.95 9.79
N VAL A 157 -3.25 -7.87 8.86
CA VAL A 157 -2.60 -6.63 8.45
C VAL A 157 -2.59 -6.54 6.93
N GLY A 158 -2.57 -5.33 6.39
CA GLY A 158 -2.39 -5.14 4.95
C GLY A 158 -3.18 -3.98 4.36
N SER A 159 -3.04 -3.83 3.04
CA SER A 159 -3.63 -2.73 2.30
C SER A 159 -5.15 -2.72 2.33
N ASP A 160 -5.81 -3.87 2.33
CA ASP A 160 -7.28 -3.94 2.42
C ASP A 160 -7.78 -3.44 3.78
N VAL A 161 -7.05 -3.77 4.86
CA VAL A 161 -7.33 -3.25 6.20
C VAL A 161 -7.16 -1.73 6.23
N LEU A 162 -6.07 -1.22 5.64
CA LEU A 162 -5.83 0.22 5.55
C LEU A 162 -6.94 0.93 4.77
N LYS A 163 -7.38 0.37 3.62
CA LYS A 163 -8.49 0.91 2.82
C LYS A 163 -9.77 0.97 3.65
N VAL A 164 -10.13 -0.11 4.36
CA VAL A 164 -11.31 -0.15 5.23
C VAL A 164 -11.22 0.87 6.36
N GLN A 165 -10.06 1.01 7.02
CA GLN A 165 -9.86 2.03 8.07
C GLN A 165 -10.08 3.45 7.53
N LYS A 166 -9.50 3.77 6.37
CA LYS A 166 -9.67 5.08 5.73
C LYS A 166 -11.14 5.34 5.37
N ALA A 167 -11.79 4.36 4.75
CA ALA A 167 -13.20 4.46 4.37
C ALA A 167 -14.11 4.64 5.58
N LEU A 168 -13.98 3.79 6.60
CA LEU A 168 -14.76 3.91 7.84
C LEU A 168 -14.45 5.19 8.60
N LYS A 169 -13.22 5.71 8.53
CA LYS A 169 -12.89 7.02 9.11
C LYS A 169 -13.63 8.14 8.41
N LYS A 170 -13.62 8.15 7.09
CA LYS A 170 -14.37 9.13 6.29
C LYS A 170 -15.87 9.05 6.55
N LEU A 171 -16.39 7.84 6.72
CA LEU A 171 -17.79 7.58 7.05
C LEU A 171 -18.16 7.88 8.52
N GLY A 172 -17.20 8.25 9.36
CA GLY A 172 -17.44 8.61 10.77
C GLY A 172 -17.57 7.42 11.73
N TYR A 173 -17.12 6.23 11.33
CA TYR A 173 -17.15 5.02 12.15
C TYR A 173 -15.82 4.72 12.85
N PHE A 174 -14.69 5.08 12.24
CA PHE A 174 -13.35 4.78 12.76
C PHE A 174 -12.58 6.07 13.08
N HIS A 175 -12.19 6.28 14.33
CA HIS A 175 -11.63 7.57 14.76
C HIS A 175 -10.10 7.57 14.93
N ASP A 176 -9.48 6.38 15.01
CA ASP A 176 -8.03 6.25 15.21
C ASP A 176 -7.22 6.49 13.93
N TRP A 177 -5.88 6.41 14.04
CA TRP A 177 -4.98 6.47 12.90
C TRP A 177 -5.07 5.20 12.03
N PRO A 178 -5.24 5.31 10.69
CA PRO A 178 -5.24 4.16 9.78
C PRO A 178 -3.86 3.48 9.70
N SER A 179 -3.64 2.49 10.55
CA SER A 179 -2.36 1.77 10.69
C SER A 179 -2.19 0.60 9.71
N GLY A 180 -3.25 0.17 9.03
CA GLY A 180 -3.32 -1.06 8.26
C GLY A 180 -3.32 -2.33 9.11
N LYS A 181 -3.57 -2.24 10.43
CA LYS A 181 -3.70 -3.36 11.35
C LYS A 181 -5.15 -3.53 11.82
N PHE A 182 -5.70 -4.73 11.72
CA PHE A 182 -7.07 -5.03 12.14
C PHE A 182 -7.09 -5.36 13.62
N GLN A 183 -7.30 -4.34 14.45
CA GLN A 183 -7.35 -4.44 15.90
C GLN A 183 -8.79 -4.25 16.43
N ASP A 184 -8.96 -4.26 17.75
CA ASP A 184 -10.28 -4.21 18.40
C ASP A 184 -11.04 -2.91 18.11
N ASN A 185 -10.34 -1.79 17.93
CA ASN A 185 -10.93 -0.51 17.52
C ASN A 185 -11.62 -0.62 16.14
N LEU A 186 -10.95 -1.22 15.16
CA LEU A 186 -11.53 -1.45 13.84
C LEU A 186 -12.66 -2.46 13.92
N LYS A 187 -12.52 -3.54 14.70
CA LYS A 187 -13.60 -4.52 14.92
C LYS A 187 -14.87 -3.86 15.47
N LYS A 188 -14.75 -2.98 16.47
CA LYS A 188 -15.88 -2.21 17.02
C LYS A 188 -16.53 -1.33 15.95
N SER A 189 -15.71 -0.67 15.12
CA SER A 189 -16.18 0.18 14.01
C SER A 189 -16.94 -0.62 12.96
N VAL A 190 -16.43 -1.81 12.58
CA VAL A 190 -17.08 -2.75 11.67
C VAL A 190 -18.41 -3.24 12.24
N ILE A 191 -18.45 -3.64 13.53
CA ILE A 191 -19.69 -4.05 14.21
C ILE A 191 -20.73 -2.93 14.17
N LYS A 192 -20.31 -1.68 14.47
CA LYS A 192 -21.21 -0.53 14.41
C LYS A 192 -21.75 -0.31 12.99
N PHE A 193 -20.87 -0.34 11.98
CA PHE A 193 -21.29 -0.22 10.58
C PHE A 193 -22.27 -1.34 10.17
N GLN A 194 -22.02 -2.59 10.55
CA GLN A 194 -22.92 -3.72 10.28
C GLN A 194 -24.30 -3.50 10.91
N LYS A 195 -24.37 -3.06 12.17
CA LYS A 195 -25.63 -2.76 12.86
C LYS A 195 -26.40 -1.63 12.17
N ASP A 196 -25.74 -0.52 11.88
CA ASP A 196 -26.37 0.66 11.27
C ASP A 196 -26.90 0.36 9.85
N ASN A 197 -26.28 -0.59 9.15
CA ASN A 197 -26.70 -1.04 7.82
C ASN A 197 -27.59 -2.30 7.84
N LYS A 198 -28.03 -2.77 9.00
CA LYS A 198 -28.91 -3.95 9.17
C LYS A 198 -28.34 -5.24 8.55
N ILE A 199 -27.02 -5.41 8.61
CA ILE A 199 -26.30 -6.58 8.12
C ILE A 199 -25.98 -7.49 9.32
N LYS A 200 -25.88 -8.81 9.08
CA LYS A 200 -25.42 -9.78 10.09
C LYS A 200 -24.12 -9.28 10.74
N VAL A 201 -24.14 -9.15 12.05
CA VAL A 201 -23.00 -8.68 12.84
C VAL A 201 -22.00 -9.83 13.01
N THR A 202 -20.88 -9.76 12.31
CA THR A 202 -19.79 -10.74 12.40
C THR A 202 -18.53 -10.15 13.03
N GLY A 203 -18.35 -8.82 12.96
CA GLY A 203 -17.10 -8.16 13.32
C GLY A 203 -15.93 -8.47 12.39
N THR A 204 -16.20 -9.10 11.25
CA THR A 204 -15.27 -9.40 10.15
C THR A 204 -15.71 -8.68 8.89
N VAL A 205 -14.80 -8.54 7.92
CA VAL A 205 -15.09 -7.88 6.63
C VAL A 205 -14.91 -8.87 5.51
N ASN A 206 -16.01 -9.51 5.11
CA ASN A 206 -16.07 -10.31 3.89
C ASN A 206 -16.16 -9.41 2.64
N LYS A 207 -16.09 -10.02 1.44
CA LYS A 207 -16.08 -9.28 0.16
C LYS A 207 -17.32 -8.41 -0.03
N SER A 208 -18.50 -8.89 0.34
CA SER A 208 -19.76 -8.14 0.20
C SER A 208 -19.75 -6.89 1.09
N LEU A 209 -19.34 -7.04 2.36
CA LEU A 209 -19.23 -5.92 3.28
C LEU A 209 -18.15 -4.92 2.85
N TYR A 210 -17.00 -5.40 2.37
CA TYR A 210 -15.94 -4.56 1.82
C TYR A 210 -16.48 -3.67 0.69
N ASN A 211 -17.15 -4.28 -0.29
CA ASN A 211 -17.72 -3.54 -1.42
C ASN A 211 -18.75 -2.49 -0.98
N LEU A 212 -19.59 -2.81 0.01
CA LEU A 212 -20.55 -1.84 0.54
C LEU A 212 -19.86 -0.66 1.24
N ILE A 213 -18.82 -0.93 2.04
CA ILE A 213 -18.04 0.13 2.70
C ILE A 213 -17.40 1.05 1.64
N MET A 214 -16.78 0.48 0.61
CA MET A 214 -16.15 1.26 -0.46
C MET A 214 -17.16 2.07 -1.27
N LYS A 215 -18.30 1.46 -1.64
CA LYS A 215 -19.38 2.17 -2.34
C LYS A 215 -19.86 3.40 -1.55
N LYS A 216 -20.14 3.23 -0.26
CA LYS A 216 -20.58 4.35 0.60
C LYS A 216 -19.50 5.41 0.77
N TYR A 217 -18.24 5.00 0.84
CA TYR A 217 -17.12 5.91 0.86
C TYR A 217 -17.05 6.74 -0.41
N GLU A 218 -17.17 6.13 -1.59
CA GLU A 218 -17.19 6.81 -2.89
C GLU A 218 -18.36 7.79 -3.01
N GLU A 219 -19.58 7.37 -2.62
CA GLU A 219 -20.78 8.24 -2.55
C GLU A 219 -20.50 9.50 -1.71
N LYS A 220 -19.96 9.32 -0.50
CA LYS A 220 -19.62 10.44 0.39
C LYS A 220 -18.55 11.37 -0.20
N MET A 221 -17.54 10.82 -0.88
CA MET A 221 -16.50 11.63 -1.53
C MET A 221 -17.08 12.48 -2.67
N GLN A 222 -18.02 11.93 -3.44
CA GLN A 222 -18.68 12.65 -4.54
C GLN A 222 -19.60 13.77 -4.03
N GLU A 223 -20.33 13.53 -2.94
CA GLU A 223 -21.19 14.54 -2.29
C GLU A 223 -20.37 15.76 -1.84
N GLU A 224 -19.22 15.55 -1.20
CA GLU A 224 -18.34 16.63 -0.73
C GLU A 224 -17.65 17.40 -1.86
N LYS A 225 -17.23 16.72 -2.95
CA LYS A 225 -16.72 17.38 -4.16
C LYS A 225 -17.78 18.30 -4.79
N SER A 226 -19.03 17.86 -4.79
CA SER A 226 -20.16 18.65 -5.34
C SER A 226 -20.48 19.88 -4.50
N GLN A 227 -20.30 19.80 -3.18
CA GLN A 227 -20.51 20.93 -2.25
C GLN A 227 -19.35 21.94 -2.23
N SER A 228 -18.13 21.54 -2.59
CA SER A 228 -16.95 22.42 -2.66
C SER A 228 -16.79 23.13 -4.01
N SER A 229 -17.57 22.73 -5.02
CA SER A 229 -17.63 23.37 -6.34
C SER A 229 -18.77 24.39 -6.47
N GLN A 230 -19.51 24.65 -5.38
CA GLN A 230 -20.56 25.67 -5.24
C GLN A 230 -20.06 26.78 -4.32
#